data_AF-A0A0Q8RG93-F1
#
_entry.id   AF-A0A0Q8RG93-F1
#
_cell.length_a   1.000
_cell.length_b   1.000
_cell.length_c   1.000
_cell.angle_alpha   90.00
_cell.angle_beta   90.00
_cell.angle_gamma   90.00
#
_symmetry.space_group_name_H-M   'P 1'
#
loop_
_entity.id
_entity.type
_entity.pdbx_description
1 polymer ?
#
loop_
_entity_poly.entity_id
_entity_poly.type
_entity_poly.pdbx_seq_one_letter_code
_entity_poly.pdbx_strand_id
1 'polypeptide(L)'
;MKNVLVLFLLTIKSSFINDEESEATDEQFDTIQFVQTDKGTWRFKTFAEDEDVHLWSIEADGDLVELAIETTNRHYGDVIDEAFIIESDDGVEGLRRELKKQGLSDNLQISPKGPLFWAPPGSSYSPKSAPAH
;
A
#
# COMPACT_ATOMS: atom_id res chain seq x y z
N MET A 1 10.28 9.06 -16.14
CA MET A 1 10.07 7.67 -15.69
C MET A 1 8.70 7.62 -15.06
N LYS A 2 7.93 6.59 -15.34
CA LYS A 2 6.54 6.46 -14.88
C LYS A 2 6.52 6.06 -13.41
N ASN A 3 5.71 6.74 -12.61
CA ASN A 3 5.42 6.30 -11.25
C ASN A 3 4.26 5.30 -11.29
N VAL A 4 4.42 4.20 -10.58
CA VAL A 4 3.41 3.14 -10.47
C VAL A 4 3.09 2.91 -9.00
N LEU A 5 1.81 2.85 -8.68
CA LEU A 5 1.26 2.41 -7.41
C LEU A 5 0.27 1.29 -7.69
N VAL A 6 0.57 0.08 -7.21
CA VAL A 6 -0.38 -1.02 -7.16
C VAL A 6 -0.90 -1.09 -5.72
N LEU A 7 -2.20 -0.97 -5.54
CA LEU A 7 -2.87 -0.88 -4.25
C LEU A 7 -3.85 -2.02 -4.12
N PHE A 8 -3.75 -2.80 -3.06
CA PHE A 8 -4.71 -3.83 -2.67
C PHE A 8 -5.37 -3.40 -1.37
N LEU A 9 -6.70 -3.39 -1.35
CA LEU A 9 -7.51 -3.23 -0.15
C LEU A 9 -7.90 -4.63 0.35
N LEU A 10 -7.73 -4.89 1.64
CA LEU A 10 -8.01 -6.20 2.19
C LEU A 10 -9.36 -6.21 2.94
N THR A 11 -10.03 -7.36 2.96
CA THR A 11 -11.26 -7.59 3.75
C THR A 11 -10.97 -7.79 5.25
N ILE A 12 -9.73 -7.56 5.68
CA ILE A 12 -9.26 -7.70 7.05
C ILE A 12 -8.69 -6.38 7.56
N LYS A 13 -8.67 -6.23 8.87
CA LYS A 13 -7.84 -5.26 9.59
C LYS A 13 -7.02 -6.01 10.63
N SER A 14 -5.77 -5.59 10.83
CA SER A 14 -4.90 -6.26 11.78
C SER A 14 -4.09 -5.30 12.65
N SER A 15 -3.63 -5.83 13.77
CA SER A 15 -2.65 -5.25 14.69
C SER A 15 -1.39 -6.12 14.65
N PHE A 16 -0.26 -5.54 14.24
CA PHE A 16 1.02 -6.25 14.31
C PHE A 16 1.52 -6.32 15.76
N ILE A 17 1.25 -5.28 16.55
CA ILE A 17 1.75 -5.19 17.93
C ILE A 17 1.06 -6.22 18.82
N ASN A 18 -0.24 -6.44 18.62
CA ASN A 18 -1.04 -7.35 19.44
C ASN A 18 -1.19 -8.75 18.83
N ASP A 19 -0.70 -8.97 17.60
CA ASP A 19 -0.87 -10.24 16.86
C ASP A 19 -2.36 -10.61 16.69
N GLU A 20 -3.17 -9.63 16.29
CA GLU A 20 -4.62 -9.75 16.14
C GLU A 20 -5.03 -9.43 14.70
N GLU A 21 -6.05 -10.15 14.21
CA GLU A 21 -6.67 -9.95 12.90
C GLU A 21 -8.18 -10.11 13.03
N SER A 22 -8.93 -9.22 12.40
CA SER A 22 -10.39 -9.25 12.38
C SER A 22 -10.96 -8.75 11.04
N GLU A 23 -12.26 -8.89 10.84
CA GLU A 23 -12.93 -8.40 9.64
C GLU A 23 -12.78 -6.87 9.51
N ALA A 24 -12.49 -6.42 8.29
CA ALA A 24 -12.44 -5.00 7.95
C ALA A 24 -13.79 -4.31 8.16
N THR A 25 -13.71 -2.99 8.35
CA THR A 25 -14.86 -2.09 8.21
C THR A 25 -14.61 -1.12 7.06
N ASP A 26 -15.65 -0.40 6.61
CA ASP A 26 -15.53 0.63 5.57
C ASP A 26 -14.48 1.71 5.89
N GLU A 27 -14.15 1.91 7.17
CA GLU A 27 -13.21 2.92 7.66
C GLU A 27 -11.83 2.33 8.06
N GLN A 28 -11.75 1.03 8.31
CA GLN A 28 -10.54 0.37 8.81
C GLN A 28 -10.31 -0.96 8.09
N PHE A 29 -9.27 -0.97 7.25
CA PHE A 29 -8.82 -2.15 6.51
C PHE A 29 -7.32 -2.06 6.26
N ASP A 30 -6.69 -3.21 6.20
CA ASP A 30 -5.29 -3.32 5.83
C ASP A 30 -5.12 -3.08 4.34
N THR A 31 -3.91 -2.64 3.97
CA THR A 31 -3.53 -2.49 2.57
C THR A 31 -2.20 -3.15 2.30
N ILE A 32 -2.05 -3.67 1.10
CA ILE A 32 -0.75 -4.05 0.54
C ILE A 32 -0.51 -3.17 -0.67
N GLN A 33 0.67 -2.57 -0.73
CA GLN A 33 0.97 -1.60 -1.77
C GLN A 33 2.35 -1.85 -2.35
N PHE A 34 2.46 -1.66 -3.66
CA PHE A 34 3.73 -1.71 -4.37
C PHE A 34 3.91 -0.38 -5.09
N VAL A 35 5.06 0.25 -4.88
CA VAL A 35 5.33 1.59 -5.40
C VAL A 35 6.65 1.58 -6.14
N GLN A 36 6.65 2.03 -7.40
CA GLN A 36 7.84 2.26 -8.20
C GLN A 36 7.95 3.75 -8.55
N THR A 37 9.11 4.33 -8.28
CA THR A 37 9.47 5.70 -8.66
C THR A 37 10.90 5.73 -9.16
N ASP A 38 11.36 6.89 -9.63
CA ASP A 38 12.73 7.13 -10.08
C ASP A 38 13.81 6.81 -9.03
N LYS A 39 13.41 6.69 -7.77
CA LYS A 39 14.30 6.39 -6.64
C LYS A 39 14.40 4.90 -6.31
N GLY A 40 13.53 4.06 -6.86
CA GLY A 40 13.48 2.62 -6.56
C GLY A 40 12.08 2.04 -6.47
N THR A 41 12.00 0.84 -5.89
CA THR A 41 10.76 0.08 -5.75
C THR A 41 10.58 -0.38 -4.31
N TRP A 42 9.36 -0.25 -3.79
CA TRP A 42 9.02 -0.58 -2.42
C TRP A 42 7.71 -1.34 -2.31
N ARG A 43 7.63 -2.17 -1.28
CA ARG A 43 6.39 -2.78 -0.80
C ARG A 43 6.02 -2.19 0.55
N PHE A 44 4.74 -1.91 0.73
CA PHE A 44 4.14 -1.50 2.00
C PHE A 44 3.08 -2.50 2.43
N LYS A 45 2.96 -2.69 3.75
CA LYS A 45 1.77 -3.27 4.38
C LYS A 45 1.32 -2.32 5.49
N THR A 46 0.06 -1.93 5.48
CA THR A 46 -0.54 -1.19 6.59
C THR A 46 -1.29 -2.15 7.52
N PHE A 47 -1.26 -1.83 8.81
CA PHE A 47 -1.95 -2.53 9.88
C PHE A 47 -2.94 -1.55 10.49
N ALA A 48 -4.20 -1.66 10.12
CA ALA A 48 -5.19 -0.60 10.34
C ALA A 48 -5.55 -0.38 11.81
N GLU A 49 -5.49 -1.42 12.64
CA GLU A 49 -5.81 -1.28 14.07
C GLU A 49 -4.74 -0.48 14.82
N ASP A 50 -3.48 -0.64 14.42
CA ASP A 50 -2.37 0.07 15.04
C ASP A 50 -2.09 1.42 14.36
N GLU A 51 -2.70 1.71 13.21
CA GLU A 51 -2.21 2.73 12.25
C GLU A 51 -0.70 2.61 12.00
N ASP A 52 -0.21 1.37 11.88
CA ASP A 52 1.20 1.04 11.64
C ASP A 52 1.43 0.71 10.16
N VAL A 53 2.65 0.99 9.67
CA VAL A 53 3.06 0.72 8.30
C VAL A 53 4.45 0.12 8.27
N HIS A 54 4.55 -1.04 7.63
CA HIS A 54 5.82 -1.69 7.34
C HIS A 54 6.23 -1.40 5.90
N LEU A 55 7.53 -1.19 5.72
CA LEU A 55 8.15 -0.79 4.46
C LEU A 55 9.35 -1.68 4.15
N TRP A 56 9.34 -2.29 2.97
CA TRP A 56 10.44 -3.07 2.42
C TRP A 56 10.90 -2.46 1.08
N SER A 57 12.20 -2.26 0.92
CA SER A 57 12.78 -2.04 -0.42
C SER A 57 12.84 -3.39 -1.13
N ILE A 58 12.41 -3.43 -2.38
CA ILE A 58 12.41 -4.67 -3.17
C ILE A 58 13.12 -4.43 -4.50
N GLU A 59 13.69 -5.49 -5.05
CA GLU A 59 14.15 -5.54 -6.43
C GLU A 59 13.01 -6.08 -7.27
N ALA A 60 12.59 -5.32 -8.29
CA ALA A 60 11.60 -5.76 -9.26
C ALA A 60 12.31 -6.00 -10.58
N ASP A 61 12.72 -7.25 -10.81
CA ASP A 61 13.28 -7.70 -12.09
C ASP A 61 12.14 -7.91 -13.09
N GLY A 62 11.57 -6.83 -13.62
CA GLY A 62 10.50 -6.89 -14.62
C GLY A 62 9.35 -5.92 -14.37
N ASP A 63 8.13 -6.35 -14.71
CA ASP A 63 6.91 -5.56 -14.52
C ASP A 63 6.47 -5.61 -13.05
N LEU A 64 6.44 -4.44 -12.39
CA LEU A 64 6.00 -4.30 -11.01
C LEU A 64 4.56 -4.81 -10.83
N VAL A 65 3.68 -4.58 -11.81
CA VAL A 65 2.27 -4.95 -11.71
C VAL A 65 2.11 -6.47 -11.62
N GLU A 66 2.82 -7.20 -12.49
CA GLU A 66 2.81 -8.66 -12.49
C GLU A 66 3.35 -9.21 -11.17
N LEU A 67 4.50 -8.70 -10.71
CA LEU A 67 5.10 -9.06 -9.42
C LEU A 67 4.14 -8.81 -8.26
N ALA A 68 3.50 -7.64 -8.23
CA ALA A 68 2.58 -7.24 -7.17
C ALA A 68 1.35 -8.15 -7.12
N ILE A 69 0.74 -8.45 -8.28
CA ILE A 69 -0.41 -9.36 -8.39
C ILE A 69 -0.03 -10.77 -7.96
N GLU A 70 1.05 -11.33 -8.49
CA GLU A 70 1.45 -12.71 -8.19
C GLU A 70 1.75 -12.90 -6.70
N THR A 71 2.58 -12.02 -6.14
CA THR A 71 3.00 -12.11 -4.73
C THR A 71 1.84 -11.87 -3.77
N THR A 72 0.95 -10.92 -4.07
CA THR A 72 -0.19 -10.63 -3.20
C THR A 72 -1.22 -11.75 -3.24
N ASN A 73 -1.58 -12.25 -4.43
CA ASN A 73 -2.52 -13.38 -4.54
C ASN A 73 -2.00 -14.65 -3.84
N ARG A 74 -0.68 -14.90 -3.91
CA ARG A 74 -0.08 -16.06 -3.24
C ARG A 74 -0.28 -16.06 -1.71
N HIS A 75 -0.28 -14.88 -1.10
CA HIS A 75 -0.26 -14.74 0.36
C HIS A 75 -1.56 -14.20 0.96
N TYR A 76 -2.37 -13.49 0.18
CA TYR A 76 -3.55 -12.76 0.63
C TYR A 76 -4.73 -12.93 -0.32
N GLY A 77 -4.65 -13.80 -1.33
CA GLY A 77 -5.67 -13.89 -2.39
C GLY A 77 -7.08 -14.21 -1.90
N ASP A 78 -7.22 -14.77 -0.70
CA ASP A 78 -8.48 -15.06 -0.01
C ASP A 78 -9.10 -13.85 0.70
N VAL A 79 -8.30 -12.80 0.96
CA VAL A 79 -8.71 -11.59 1.70
C VAL A 79 -8.53 -10.30 0.89
N ILE A 80 -8.32 -10.37 -0.42
CA ILE A 80 -8.34 -9.18 -1.29
C ILE A 80 -9.79 -8.79 -1.56
N ASP A 81 -10.13 -7.54 -1.26
CA ASP A 81 -11.43 -6.95 -1.61
C ASP A 81 -11.34 -6.28 -2.99
N GLU A 82 -10.44 -5.30 -3.11
CA GLU A 82 -10.24 -4.51 -4.32
C GLU A 82 -8.75 -4.37 -4.65
N ALA A 83 -8.45 -4.24 -5.94
CA ALA A 83 -7.11 -4.00 -6.44
C ALA A 83 -7.11 -2.88 -7.49
N PHE A 84 -6.18 -1.95 -7.35
CA PHE A 84 -6.04 -0.79 -8.21
C PHE A 84 -4.63 -0.69 -8.76
N ILE A 85 -4.53 -0.31 -10.04
CA ILE A 85 -3.27 0.04 -10.70
C ILE A 85 -3.35 1.53 -11.03
N ILE A 86 -2.47 2.31 -10.40
CA ILE A 86 -2.41 3.76 -10.51
C ILE A 86 -1.06 4.14 -11.10
N GLU A 87 -1.10 4.89 -12.19
CA GLU A 87 0.03 5.08 -13.06
C GLU A 87 0.12 6.51 -13.55
N SER A 88 1.28 7.15 -13.44
CA SER A 88 1.42 8.55 -13.83
C SER A 88 2.84 8.92 -14.22
N ASP A 89 2.97 9.71 -15.29
CA ASP A 89 4.23 10.34 -15.70
C ASP A 89 4.45 11.71 -15.03
N ASP A 90 3.41 12.29 -14.42
CA ASP A 90 3.43 13.64 -13.81
C ASP A 90 3.81 13.63 -12.33
N GLY A 91 4.64 12.66 -11.92
CA GLY A 91 5.08 12.51 -10.53
C GLY A 91 3.93 12.28 -9.54
N VAL A 92 4.08 12.78 -8.31
CA VAL A 92 3.14 12.58 -7.19
C VAL A 92 1.78 13.25 -7.45
N GLU A 93 1.77 14.45 -8.03
CA GLU A 93 0.51 15.15 -8.33
C GLU A 93 -0.32 14.42 -9.39
N GLY A 94 0.33 13.74 -10.34
CA GLY A 94 -0.38 12.89 -11.28
C GLY A 94 -0.96 11.65 -10.61
N LEU A 95 -0.22 10.98 -9.72
CA LEU A 95 -0.77 9.87 -8.92
C LEU A 95 -2.03 10.29 -8.14
N ARG A 96 -2.01 11.48 -7.52
CA ARG A 96 -3.19 12.03 -6.82
C ARG A 96 -4.41 12.22 -7.72
N ARG A 97 -4.20 12.69 -8.96
CA ARG A 97 -5.28 12.82 -9.94
C ARG A 97 -5.83 11.47 -10.36
N GLU A 98 -4.97 10.49 -10.61
CA GLU A 98 -5.39 9.15 -11.02
C GLU A 98 -6.13 8.41 -9.88
N LEU A 99 -5.70 8.56 -8.62
CA LEU A 99 -6.45 8.06 -7.46
C LEU A 99 -7.88 8.59 -7.44
N LYS A 100 -8.06 9.92 -7.57
CA LYS A 100 -9.39 10.55 -7.60
C LYS A 100 -10.26 10.05 -8.75
N LYS A 101 -9.68 9.81 -9.92
CA LYS A 101 -10.42 9.25 -11.07
C LYS A 101 -10.96 7.84 -10.79
N GLN A 102 -10.27 7.08 -9.95
CA GLN A 102 -10.70 5.75 -9.51
C GLN A 102 -11.60 5.79 -8.27
N GLY A 103 -12.04 6.98 -7.82
CA GLY A 103 -12.92 7.14 -6.66
C GLY A 103 -12.20 7.08 -5.30
N LEU A 104 -10.87 6.93 -5.30
CA LEU A 104 -10.06 6.92 -4.09
C LEU A 104 -9.72 8.33 -3.62
N SER A 105 -9.41 8.49 -2.35
CA SER A 105 -8.82 9.73 -1.84
C SER A 105 -7.43 9.96 -2.43
N ASP A 106 -7.00 11.22 -2.52
CA ASP A 106 -5.65 11.60 -2.92
C ASP A 106 -4.65 11.61 -1.75
N ASN A 107 -4.97 10.90 -0.66
CA ASN A 107 -4.18 10.87 0.56
C ASN A 107 -2.93 10.00 0.37
N LEU A 108 -1.90 10.60 -0.20
CA LEU A 108 -0.56 10.03 -0.28
C LEU A 108 0.31 10.56 0.86
N GLN A 109 0.82 9.64 1.68
CA GLN A 109 1.74 9.91 2.78
C GLN A 109 3.17 9.58 2.37
N ILE A 110 4.14 10.29 2.93
CA ILE A 110 5.56 10.03 2.71
C ILE A 110 6.09 9.31 3.96
N SER A 111 6.59 8.09 3.76
CA SER A 111 7.23 7.36 4.86
C SER A 111 8.50 8.09 5.34
N PRO A 112 8.93 7.91 6.59
CA PRO A 112 10.17 8.53 7.09
C PRO A 112 11.43 8.17 6.27
N LYS A 113 11.41 7.06 5.52
CA LYS A 113 12.49 6.63 4.64
C LYS A 113 12.43 7.28 3.24
N GLY A 114 11.39 8.03 2.93
CA GLY A 114 11.24 8.80 1.69
C GLY A 114 10.18 8.30 0.68
N PRO A 115 9.93 7.00 0.52
CA PRO A 115 8.91 6.52 -0.42
C PRO A 115 7.49 6.87 0.02
N LEU A 116 6.61 7.11 -0.95
CA LEU A 116 5.20 7.42 -0.72
C LEU A 116 4.35 6.15 -0.70
N PHE A 117 3.21 6.22 -0.03
CA PHE A 117 2.16 5.20 -0.01
C PHE A 117 0.80 5.87 0.18
N TRP A 118 -0.28 5.18 -0.18
CA TRP A 118 -1.64 5.66 0.00
C TRP A 118 -2.17 5.30 1.40
N ALA A 119 -3.00 6.16 1.96
CA ALA A 119 -3.68 5.89 3.22
C ALA A 119 -5.18 6.19 3.09
N PRO A 120 -6.06 5.34 3.67
CA PRO A 120 -7.49 5.61 3.73
C PRO A 120 -7.84 7.02 4.23
N PRO A 121 -8.96 7.61 3.78
CA PRO A 121 -9.44 8.88 4.32
C PRO A 121 -9.53 8.85 5.85
N GLY A 122 -9.06 9.91 6.52
CA GLY A 122 -9.14 10.02 7.98
C GLY A 122 -8.06 9.22 8.75
N SER A 123 -7.24 8.42 8.07
CA SER A 123 -6.15 7.66 8.69
C SER A 123 -4.79 8.33 8.54
N SER A 124 -3.90 8.10 9.52
CA SER A 124 -2.54 8.63 9.52
C SER A 124 -1.55 7.56 9.98
N TYR A 125 -0.80 6.99 9.03
CA TYR A 125 0.08 5.87 9.31
C TYR A 125 1.50 6.33 9.60
N SER A 126 2.14 5.67 10.57
CA SER A 126 3.56 5.86 10.85
C SER A 126 4.19 4.55 11.31
N PRO A 127 5.49 4.31 11.06
CA PRO A 127 6.14 3.10 11.55
C PRO A 127 6.13 3.07 13.09
N LYS A 128 5.41 2.12 13.67
CA LYS A 128 5.27 1.89 15.12
C LYS A 128 5.93 0.59 15.54
N SER A 129 6.03 -0.38 14.64
CA SER A 129 6.72 -1.64 14.86
C SER A 129 7.60 -2.03 13.67
N ALA A 130 8.33 -3.13 13.81
CA ALA A 130 9.10 -3.74 12.75
C ALA A 130 9.07 -5.26 12.90
N PRO A 131 9.10 -6.03 11.80
CA PRO A 131 9.24 -7.48 11.85
C PRO A 131 10.50 -7.87 12.63
N ALA A 132 10.41 -8.90 13.46
CA ALA A 132 11.61 -9.53 14.02
C ALA A 132 12.45 -10.10 12.86
N HIS A 133 13.74 -9.74 12.83
CA HIS A 133 14.71 -10.22 11.84
C HIS A 133 14.99 -11.71 11.97
#